data_AF-A0A1A3R3P5-F1
#
_entry.id   AF-A0A1A3R3P5-F1
#
_cell.length_a   1.000
_cell.length_b   1.000
_cell.length_c   1.000
_cell.angle_alpha   90.00
_cell.angle_beta   90.00
_cell.angle_gamma   90.00
#
_symmetry.space_group_name_H-M   'P 1'
#
loop_
_entity.id
_entity.type
_entity.pdbx_description
1 polymer ?
#
loop_
_entity_poly.entity_id
_entity_poly.type
_entity_poly.pdbx_seq_one_letter_code
_entity_poly.pdbx_strand_id
1 'polypeptide(L)'
;MSTFFGQLGGFALIVLIVWRYAVPPVRKMMTARQELVRQQLADSAAAADRLTESKTAHENAVDAAKEEAEQIVEEARADSERIAEQMRAQAQVEAERVKAQGTRQAELLRTQLTRQLRLELGHESVRQAEELVRSYVADPEQRSSTVDRFLNDLEAMAPAPAEVAYPLLTKMRSASRHAMGNLSDRFGTIAKNLDNKALSTLSSELVAVAKMLDGEIVVTRYLTVPAEDAAPRVRLIERLVSEKVGDATLDVLRAAVSERWSANSDLVDAIEHISRQALLEVAEREDKVDEVEDQLFRFSRVLDAQPRLAILLGDFGTPAEGRIGLLRKVLQNASGRVNPIALALLSQTVELLRGEPAEVAVKFLAKVAVARRGEIVAQVSAAAELSDDQRTRLIEVLSRIYNHPVTLQLQTNPELLGGLLIAVADEVIDGTLSARLAAAHAQLPD
;
A
#
# COMPACT_ATOMS: atom_id res chain seq x y z
N MET A 1 -14.47 -118.53 128.51
CA MET A 1 -13.64 -117.29 128.55
C MET A 1 -12.36 -117.37 127.69
N SER A 2 -12.06 -118.46 126.95
CA SER A 2 -10.85 -118.57 126.11
C SER A 2 -11.00 -118.16 124.64
N THR A 3 -12.23 -117.97 124.12
CA THR A 3 -12.46 -117.67 122.70
C THR A 3 -12.52 -116.17 122.35
N PHE A 4 -12.73 -115.28 123.33
CA PHE A 4 -12.86 -113.83 123.09
C PHE A 4 -11.51 -113.11 122.92
N PHE A 5 -10.49 -113.48 123.70
CA PHE A 5 -9.15 -112.84 123.63
C PHE A 5 -8.38 -113.18 122.35
N GLY A 6 -8.61 -114.34 121.74
CA GLY A 6 -8.00 -114.73 120.46
C GLY A 6 -8.55 -113.93 119.26
N GLN A 7 -9.85 -113.60 119.27
CA GLN A 7 -10.47 -112.78 118.21
C GLN A 7 -10.01 -111.31 118.27
N LEU A 8 -9.83 -110.76 119.47
CA LEU A 8 -9.38 -109.38 119.63
C LEU A 8 -7.92 -109.18 119.17
N GLY A 9 -7.04 -110.15 119.44
CA GLY A 9 -5.66 -110.14 118.95
C GLY A 9 -5.55 -110.25 117.43
N GLY A 10 -6.36 -111.12 116.81
CA GLY A 10 -6.44 -111.25 115.35
C GLY A 10 -6.97 -109.98 114.67
N PHE A 11 -7.97 -109.32 115.26
CA PHE A 11 -8.51 -108.07 114.74
C PHE A 11 -7.50 -106.91 114.82
N ALA A 12 -6.76 -106.79 115.93
CA ALA A 12 -5.75 -105.74 116.10
C ALA A 12 -4.59 -105.85 115.09
N LEU A 13 -4.16 -107.07 114.76
CA LEU A 13 -3.11 -107.30 113.77
C LEU A 13 -3.55 -106.89 112.35
N ILE A 14 -4.79 -107.21 111.98
CA ILE A 14 -5.36 -106.82 110.67
C ILE A 14 -5.48 -105.31 110.56
N VAL A 15 -5.95 -104.62 111.60
CA VAL A 15 -6.07 -103.15 111.60
C VAL A 15 -4.70 -102.48 111.43
N LEU A 16 -3.64 -103.01 112.06
CA LEU A 16 -2.30 -102.43 111.98
C LEU A 16 -1.68 -102.55 110.57
N ILE A 17 -1.88 -103.69 109.90
CA ILE A 17 -1.42 -103.89 108.52
C ILE A 17 -2.18 -102.99 107.54
N VAL A 18 -3.51 -102.91 107.67
CA VAL A 18 -4.35 -102.04 106.83
C VAL A 18 -3.99 -100.57 107.04
N TRP A 19 -3.80 -100.13 108.28
CA TRP A 19 -3.44 -98.75 108.60
C TRP A 19 -2.04 -98.37 108.10
N ARG A 20 -1.04 -99.26 108.24
CA ARG A 20 0.36 -98.95 107.90
C ARG A 20 0.68 -99.05 106.40
N TYR A 21 0.04 -99.98 105.67
CA TYR A 21 0.39 -100.25 104.25
C TYR A 21 -0.70 -99.88 103.24
N ALA A 22 -1.99 -100.02 103.57
CA ALA A 22 -3.07 -99.75 102.60
C ALA A 22 -3.55 -98.28 102.62
N VAL A 23 -3.61 -97.62 103.78
CA VAL A 23 -4.14 -96.24 103.89
C VAL A 23 -3.24 -95.16 103.23
N PRO A 24 -1.89 -95.18 103.34
CA PRO A 24 -1.04 -94.13 102.77
C PRO A 24 -1.10 -93.97 101.23
N PRO A 25 -1.02 -95.03 100.41
CA PRO A 25 -1.12 -94.90 98.96
C PRO A 25 -2.53 -94.51 98.50
N VAL A 26 -3.57 -94.99 99.19
CA VAL A 26 -4.97 -94.63 98.90
C VAL A 26 -5.22 -93.14 99.21
N ARG A 27 -4.71 -92.62 100.34
CA ARG A 27 -4.79 -91.18 100.66
C ARG A 27 -4.04 -90.32 99.65
N LYS A 28 -2.81 -90.69 99.23
CA LYS A 28 -2.05 -89.93 98.21
C LYS A 28 -2.75 -89.90 96.85
N MET A 29 -3.33 -91.02 96.41
CA MET A 29 -4.12 -91.06 95.18
C MET A 29 -5.41 -90.24 95.30
N MET A 30 -6.05 -90.23 96.48
CA MET A 30 -7.21 -89.37 96.73
C MET A 30 -6.84 -87.89 96.68
N THR A 31 -5.77 -87.46 97.36
CA THR A 31 -5.34 -86.05 97.38
C THR A 31 -4.82 -85.58 96.02
N ALA A 32 -4.10 -86.43 95.29
CA ALA A 32 -3.66 -86.10 93.93
C ALA A 32 -4.85 -85.98 92.96
N ARG A 33 -5.86 -86.86 93.08
CA ARG A 33 -7.13 -86.71 92.33
C ARG A 33 -7.91 -85.47 92.77
N GLN A 34 -7.95 -85.15 94.06
CA GLN A 34 -8.59 -83.93 94.57
C GLN A 34 -7.90 -82.66 94.06
N GLU A 35 -6.57 -82.62 94.01
CA GLU A 35 -5.80 -81.47 93.54
C GLU A 35 -5.87 -81.32 92.02
N LEU A 36 -5.81 -82.43 91.25
CA LEU A 36 -6.02 -82.40 89.80
C LEU A 36 -7.43 -81.92 89.45
N VAL A 37 -8.45 -82.34 90.20
CA VAL A 37 -9.83 -81.85 90.03
C VAL A 37 -9.93 -80.37 90.41
N ARG A 38 -9.26 -79.92 91.48
CA ARG A 38 -9.20 -78.48 91.84
C ARG A 38 -8.52 -77.64 90.76
N GLN A 39 -7.40 -78.11 90.23
CA GLN A 39 -6.65 -77.41 89.19
C GLN A 39 -7.44 -77.39 87.87
N GLN A 40 -8.06 -78.52 87.48
CA GLN A 40 -8.95 -78.57 86.32
C GLN A 40 -10.17 -77.66 86.47
N LEU A 41 -10.73 -77.53 87.69
CA LEU A 41 -11.80 -76.58 87.98
C LEU A 41 -11.30 -75.12 87.93
N ALA A 42 -10.10 -74.83 88.43
CA ALA A 42 -9.50 -73.49 88.39
C ALA A 42 -9.10 -73.07 86.97
N ASP A 43 -8.51 -73.96 86.18
CA ASP A 43 -8.15 -73.72 84.78
C ASP A 43 -9.41 -73.61 83.90
N SER A 44 -10.45 -74.40 84.18
CA SER A 44 -11.75 -74.26 83.50
C SER A 44 -12.44 -72.95 83.88
N ALA A 45 -12.35 -72.51 85.13
CA ALA A 45 -12.87 -71.21 85.56
C ALA A 45 -12.10 -70.06 84.88
N ALA A 46 -10.76 -70.09 84.88
CA ALA A 46 -9.96 -69.07 84.22
C ALA A 46 -10.13 -69.05 82.68
N ALA A 47 -10.34 -70.22 82.06
CA ALA A 47 -10.66 -70.30 80.63
C ALA A 47 -12.07 -69.77 80.33
N ALA A 48 -13.04 -70.03 81.21
CA ALA A 48 -14.38 -69.44 81.12
C ALA A 48 -14.31 -67.91 81.28
N ASP A 49 -13.56 -67.40 82.26
CA ASP A 49 -13.36 -65.97 82.48
C ASP A 49 -12.71 -65.29 81.28
N ARG A 50 -11.62 -65.84 80.72
CA ARG A 50 -10.98 -65.32 79.49
C ARG A 50 -11.89 -65.38 78.27
N LEU A 51 -12.76 -66.40 78.17
CA LEU A 51 -13.74 -66.48 77.10
C LEU A 51 -14.80 -65.38 77.26
N THR A 52 -15.23 -65.09 78.49
CA THR A 52 -16.17 -63.98 78.75
C THR A 52 -15.52 -62.61 78.51
N GLU A 53 -14.25 -62.42 78.91
CA GLU A 53 -13.49 -61.20 78.64
C GLU A 53 -13.24 -61.00 77.14
N SER A 54 -12.88 -62.05 76.40
CA SER A 54 -12.70 -61.98 74.95
C SER A 54 -14.02 -61.76 74.21
N LYS A 55 -15.13 -62.36 74.68
CA LYS A 55 -16.46 -62.12 74.10
C LYS A 55 -16.90 -60.69 74.32
N THR A 56 -16.76 -60.17 75.54
CA THR A 56 -17.11 -58.77 75.85
C THR A 56 -16.19 -57.79 75.12
N ALA A 57 -14.89 -58.06 74.99
CA ALA A 57 -13.99 -57.24 74.18
C ALA A 57 -14.33 -57.29 72.68
N HIS A 58 -14.73 -58.45 72.15
CA HIS A 58 -15.17 -58.57 70.76
C HIS A 58 -16.52 -57.87 70.52
N GLU A 59 -17.49 -58.03 71.41
CA GLU A 59 -18.77 -57.32 71.38
C GLU A 59 -18.55 -55.80 71.43
N ASN A 60 -17.73 -55.32 72.36
CA ASN A 60 -17.36 -53.90 72.45
C ASN A 60 -16.63 -53.40 71.19
N ALA A 61 -15.73 -54.19 70.60
CA ALA A 61 -15.03 -53.81 69.37
C ALA A 61 -15.95 -53.80 68.15
N VAL A 62 -16.91 -54.73 68.07
CA VAL A 62 -17.94 -54.75 67.03
C VAL A 62 -18.87 -53.55 67.18
N ASP A 63 -19.25 -53.19 68.40
CA ASP A 63 -20.11 -52.02 68.64
C ASP A 63 -19.35 -50.70 68.37
N ALA A 64 -18.09 -50.59 68.77
CA ALA A 64 -17.24 -49.45 68.40
C ALA A 64 -17.04 -49.33 66.87
N ALA A 65 -16.86 -50.46 66.17
CA ALA A 65 -16.74 -50.47 64.71
C ALA A 65 -18.06 -50.09 64.01
N LYS A 66 -19.22 -50.42 64.59
CA LYS A 66 -20.53 -49.94 64.09
C LYS A 66 -20.66 -48.43 64.28
N GLU A 67 -20.28 -47.91 65.44
CA GLU A 67 -20.32 -46.48 65.73
C GLU A 67 -19.36 -45.68 64.83
N GLU A 68 -18.14 -46.19 64.59
CA GLU A 68 -17.19 -45.60 63.65
C GLU A 68 -17.69 -45.68 62.20
N ALA A 69 -18.32 -46.80 61.80
CA ALA A 69 -18.95 -46.92 60.48
C ALA A 69 -20.12 -45.94 60.29
N GLU A 70 -20.94 -45.72 61.33
CA GLU A 70 -21.99 -44.70 61.33
C GLU A 70 -21.41 -43.30 61.19
N GLN A 71 -20.33 -42.98 61.91
CA GLN A 71 -19.61 -41.71 61.78
C GLN A 71 -19.04 -41.50 60.36
N ILE A 72 -18.40 -42.53 59.78
CA ILE A 72 -17.87 -42.47 58.41
C ILE A 72 -18.98 -42.26 57.39
N VAL A 73 -20.15 -42.90 57.56
CA VAL A 73 -21.29 -42.73 56.66
C VAL A 73 -21.87 -41.31 56.76
N GLU A 74 -21.96 -40.76 57.97
CA GLU A 74 -22.43 -39.38 58.18
C GLU A 74 -21.42 -38.35 57.63
N GLU A 75 -20.12 -38.54 57.83
CA GLU A 75 -19.08 -37.70 57.23
C GLU A 75 -19.11 -37.77 55.70
N ALA A 76 -19.23 -38.98 55.13
CA ALA A 76 -19.36 -39.17 53.68
C ALA A 76 -20.64 -38.53 53.11
N ARG A 77 -21.76 -38.56 53.85
CA ARG A 77 -23.00 -37.85 53.49
C ARG A 77 -22.78 -36.34 53.49
N ALA A 78 -22.20 -35.79 54.54
CA ALA A 78 -21.91 -34.36 54.66
C ALA A 78 -20.93 -33.89 53.57
N ASP A 79 -19.91 -34.69 53.25
CA ASP A 79 -18.97 -34.42 52.16
C ASP A 79 -19.67 -34.46 50.79
N SER A 80 -20.52 -35.45 50.56
CA SER A 80 -21.29 -35.57 49.31
C SER A 80 -22.22 -34.37 49.10
N GLU A 81 -22.89 -33.90 50.17
CA GLU A 81 -23.70 -32.68 50.14
C GLU A 81 -22.85 -31.45 49.82
N ARG A 82 -21.69 -31.30 50.47
CA ARG A 82 -20.75 -30.19 50.20
C ARG A 82 -20.23 -30.21 48.76
N ILE A 83 -19.90 -31.38 48.23
CA ILE A 83 -19.48 -31.56 46.83
C ILE A 83 -20.63 -31.19 45.89
N ALA A 84 -21.86 -31.62 46.19
CA ALA A 84 -23.03 -31.26 45.40
C ALA A 84 -23.30 -29.74 45.42
N GLU A 85 -23.13 -29.08 46.56
CA GLU A 85 -23.23 -27.61 46.67
C GLU A 85 -22.13 -26.89 45.89
N GLN A 86 -20.88 -27.35 46.01
CA GLN A 86 -19.75 -26.80 45.24
C GLN A 86 -19.97 -26.97 43.73
N MET A 87 -20.41 -28.16 43.28
CA MET A 87 -20.73 -28.39 41.87
C MET A 87 -21.88 -27.51 41.39
N ARG A 88 -22.93 -27.31 42.20
CA ARG A 88 -24.03 -26.37 41.88
C ARG A 88 -23.54 -24.93 41.79
N ALA A 89 -22.70 -24.49 42.73
CA ALA A 89 -22.12 -23.15 42.72
C ALA A 89 -21.23 -22.94 41.47
N GLN A 90 -20.38 -23.91 41.15
CA GLN A 90 -19.55 -23.88 39.95
C GLN A 90 -20.42 -23.85 38.68
N ALA A 91 -21.42 -24.73 38.57
CA ALA A 91 -22.34 -24.75 37.43
C ALA A 91 -23.06 -23.41 37.25
N GLN A 92 -23.45 -22.75 38.34
CA GLN A 92 -24.06 -21.41 38.27
C GLN A 92 -23.07 -20.35 37.74
N VAL A 93 -21.81 -20.38 38.20
CA VAL A 93 -20.75 -19.49 37.68
C VAL A 93 -20.49 -19.75 36.20
N GLU A 94 -20.46 -21.01 35.76
CA GLU A 94 -20.30 -21.36 34.35
C GLU A 94 -21.51 -20.91 33.51
N ALA A 95 -22.73 -21.09 34.01
CA ALA A 95 -23.95 -20.62 33.36
C ALA A 95 -23.97 -19.09 33.20
N GLU A 96 -23.60 -18.34 34.25
CA GLU A 96 -23.48 -16.88 34.17
C GLU A 96 -22.37 -16.44 33.21
N ARG A 97 -21.24 -17.17 33.16
CA ARG A 97 -20.16 -16.89 32.20
C ARG A 97 -20.63 -17.07 30.75
N VAL A 98 -21.32 -18.18 30.47
CA VAL A 98 -21.89 -18.46 29.14
C VAL A 98 -22.93 -17.41 28.78
N LYS A 99 -23.80 -17.03 29.72
CA LYS A 99 -24.79 -15.97 29.53
C LYS A 99 -24.15 -14.63 29.21
N ALA A 100 -23.15 -14.21 29.99
CA ALA A 100 -22.42 -12.96 29.77
C ALA A 100 -21.62 -12.96 28.45
N GLN A 101 -21.11 -14.11 28.01
CA GLN A 101 -20.49 -14.25 26.70
C GLN A 101 -21.54 -14.17 25.59
N GLY A 102 -22.69 -14.82 25.76
CA GLY A 102 -23.81 -14.77 24.82
C GLY A 102 -24.37 -13.36 24.62
N THR A 103 -24.50 -12.57 25.69
CA THR A 103 -24.94 -11.17 25.58
C THR A 103 -23.92 -10.32 24.82
N ARG A 104 -22.62 -10.45 25.12
CA ARG A 104 -21.56 -9.76 24.35
C ARG A 104 -21.58 -10.16 22.88
N GLN A 105 -21.79 -11.43 22.57
CA GLN A 105 -21.88 -11.90 21.19
C GLN A 105 -23.12 -11.36 20.47
N ALA A 106 -24.26 -11.28 21.17
CA ALA A 106 -25.48 -10.68 20.63
C ALA A 106 -25.30 -9.17 20.34
N GLU A 107 -24.60 -8.45 21.22
CA GLU A 107 -24.26 -7.03 21.00
C GLU A 107 -23.34 -6.85 19.80
N LEU A 108 -22.30 -7.67 19.66
CA LEU A 108 -21.41 -7.67 18.50
C LEU A 108 -22.19 -7.93 17.21
N LEU A 109 -23.04 -8.97 17.18
CA LEU A 109 -23.91 -9.26 16.03
C LEU A 109 -24.84 -8.09 15.72
N ARG A 110 -25.42 -7.44 16.74
CA ARG A 110 -26.28 -6.26 16.55
C ARG A 110 -25.50 -5.11 15.92
N THR A 111 -24.28 -4.84 16.37
CA THR A 111 -23.43 -3.78 15.79
C THR A 111 -23.02 -4.10 14.35
N GLN A 112 -22.68 -5.36 14.05
CA GLN A 112 -22.39 -5.81 12.70
C GLN A 112 -23.59 -5.68 11.77
N LEU A 113 -24.77 -6.14 12.21
CA LEU A 113 -26.01 -6.00 11.45
C LEU A 113 -26.36 -4.52 11.21
N THR A 114 -26.21 -3.66 12.22
CA THR A 114 -26.48 -2.23 12.06
C THR A 114 -25.52 -1.59 11.06
N ARG A 115 -24.24 -1.98 11.07
CA ARG A 115 -23.24 -1.53 10.10
C ARG A 115 -23.59 -2.00 8.69
N GLN A 116 -23.89 -3.28 8.52
CA GLN A 116 -24.32 -3.85 7.24
C GLN A 116 -25.57 -3.15 6.70
N LEU A 117 -26.59 -2.91 7.54
CA LEU A 117 -27.80 -2.20 7.14
C LEU A 117 -27.51 -0.75 6.74
N ARG A 118 -26.57 -0.06 7.40
CA ARG A 118 -26.15 1.30 7.01
C ARG A 118 -25.45 1.32 5.66
N LEU A 119 -24.60 0.33 5.40
CA LEU A 119 -23.96 0.15 4.09
C LEU A 119 -24.98 -0.11 3.00
N GLU A 120 -25.86 -1.10 3.18
CA GLU A 120 -26.89 -1.46 2.21
C GLU A 120 -27.84 -0.29 1.93
N LEU A 121 -28.31 0.40 2.97
CA LEU A 121 -29.13 1.59 2.83
C LEU A 121 -28.37 2.74 2.15
N GLY A 122 -27.08 2.89 2.45
CA GLY A 122 -26.19 3.87 1.83
C GLY A 122 -26.03 3.65 0.33
N HIS A 123 -25.72 2.42 -0.08
CA HIS A 123 -25.62 2.04 -1.50
C HIS A 123 -26.95 2.27 -2.22
N GLU A 124 -28.06 1.86 -1.63
CA GLU A 124 -29.38 2.03 -2.24
C GLU A 124 -29.76 3.52 -2.37
N SER A 125 -29.41 4.34 -1.36
CA SER A 125 -29.62 5.79 -1.41
C SER A 125 -28.79 6.46 -2.50
N VAL A 126 -27.51 6.08 -2.66
CA VAL A 126 -26.65 6.59 -3.74
C VAL A 126 -27.15 6.12 -5.10
N ARG A 127 -27.60 4.87 -5.22
CA ARG A 127 -28.20 4.34 -6.45
C ARG A 127 -29.44 5.13 -6.87
N GLN A 128 -30.33 5.42 -5.92
CA GLN A 128 -31.53 6.24 -6.19
C GLN A 128 -31.16 7.69 -6.52
N ALA A 129 -30.15 8.26 -5.85
CA ALA A 129 -29.62 9.58 -6.17
C ALA A 129 -29.00 9.62 -7.58
N GLU A 130 -28.26 8.57 -7.99
CA GLU A 130 -27.74 8.44 -9.36
C GLU A 130 -28.88 8.43 -10.38
N GLU A 131 -29.95 7.67 -10.14
CA GLU A 131 -31.11 7.61 -11.02
C GLU A 131 -31.82 8.98 -11.14
N LEU A 132 -31.98 9.69 -10.01
CA LEU A 132 -32.51 11.05 -9.98
C LEU A 132 -31.61 12.02 -10.75
N VAL A 133 -30.29 11.99 -10.53
CA VAL A 133 -29.34 12.85 -11.24
C VAL A 133 -29.35 12.55 -12.73
N ARG A 134 -29.35 11.27 -13.13
CA ARG A 134 -29.42 10.83 -14.52
C ARG A 134 -30.70 11.32 -15.20
N SER A 135 -31.84 11.27 -14.50
CA SER A 135 -33.10 11.83 -15.02
C SER A 135 -33.07 13.36 -15.13
N TYR A 136 -32.47 14.05 -14.17
CA TYR A 136 -32.33 15.51 -14.17
C TYR A 136 -31.45 16.01 -15.33
N VAL A 137 -30.34 15.35 -15.62
CA VAL A 137 -29.42 15.73 -16.73
C VAL A 137 -29.84 15.22 -18.10
N ALA A 138 -30.94 14.46 -18.19
CA ALA A 138 -31.54 14.10 -19.46
C ALA A 138 -32.04 15.34 -20.22
N ASP A 139 -32.47 16.37 -19.49
CA ASP A 139 -32.85 17.68 -20.03
C ASP A 139 -31.59 18.50 -20.43
N PRO A 140 -31.48 18.95 -21.69
CA PRO A 140 -30.38 19.80 -22.15
C PRO A 140 -30.19 21.09 -21.33
N GLU A 141 -31.26 21.73 -20.85
CA GLU A 141 -31.16 22.97 -20.06
C GLU A 141 -30.48 22.71 -18.71
N GLN A 142 -30.88 21.63 -18.04
CA GLN A 142 -30.29 21.24 -16.75
C GLN A 142 -28.84 20.80 -16.90
N ARG A 143 -28.51 20.11 -17.99
CA ARG A 143 -27.13 19.73 -18.32
C ARG A 143 -26.26 20.97 -18.54
N SER A 144 -26.75 21.96 -19.30
CA SER A 144 -26.08 23.24 -19.49
C SER A 144 -25.84 23.95 -18.16
N SER A 145 -26.85 24.00 -17.28
CA SER A 145 -26.71 24.63 -15.95
C SER A 145 -25.60 24.02 -15.08
N THR A 146 -25.31 22.73 -15.28
CA THR A 146 -24.25 22.03 -14.56
C THR A 146 -22.86 22.46 -15.06
N VAL A 147 -22.72 22.66 -16.37
CA VAL A 147 -21.51 23.25 -16.97
C VAL A 147 -21.31 24.68 -16.46
N ASP A 148 -22.36 25.50 -16.48
CA ASP A 148 -22.29 26.90 -16.03
C ASP A 148 -21.90 27.00 -14.55
N ARG A 149 -22.44 26.13 -13.70
CA ARG A 149 -22.06 26.06 -12.28
C ARG A 149 -20.58 25.71 -12.12
N PHE A 150 -20.07 24.75 -12.88
CA PHE A 150 -18.65 24.39 -12.83
C PHE A 150 -17.75 25.52 -13.35
N LEU A 151 -18.15 26.24 -14.40
CA LEU A 151 -17.42 27.42 -14.88
C LEU A 151 -17.35 28.52 -13.80
N ASN A 152 -18.43 28.74 -13.05
CA ASN A 152 -18.43 29.66 -11.91
C ASN A 152 -17.45 29.20 -10.80
N ASP A 153 -17.45 27.91 -10.47
CA ASP A 153 -16.53 27.34 -9.47
C ASP A 153 -15.06 27.51 -9.93
N LEU A 154 -14.79 27.26 -11.21
CA LEU A 154 -13.48 27.42 -11.83
C LEU A 154 -13.00 28.88 -11.81
N GLU A 155 -13.89 29.84 -12.07
CA GLU A 155 -13.61 31.27 -11.95
C GLU A 155 -13.22 31.67 -10.52
N ALA A 156 -13.86 31.09 -9.51
CA ALA A 156 -13.54 31.35 -8.11
C ALA A 156 -12.17 30.77 -7.70
N MET A 157 -11.70 29.72 -8.39
CA MET A 157 -10.39 29.10 -8.19
C MET A 157 -9.23 29.84 -8.85
N ALA A 158 -9.50 30.91 -9.61
CA ALA A 158 -8.50 31.61 -10.41
C ALA A 158 -7.47 32.54 -9.69
N PRO A 159 -7.37 32.69 -8.34
CA PRO A 159 -6.28 33.50 -7.77
C PRO A 159 -4.93 32.80 -7.65
N ALA A 160 -4.77 31.54 -8.10
CA ALA A 160 -3.46 30.88 -8.14
C ALA A 160 -3.02 30.65 -9.61
N PRO A 161 -1.93 31.28 -10.08
CA PRO A 161 -1.36 30.93 -11.37
C PRO A 161 -0.81 29.51 -11.28
N ALA A 162 -1.44 28.57 -11.98
CA ALA A 162 -0.87 27.25 -12.19
C ALA A 162 0.28 27.40 -13.22
N GLU A 163 1.52 27.18 -12.77
CA GLU A 163 2.69 27.20 -13.66
C GLU A 163 2.58 26.02 -14.64
N VAL A 164 2.18 26.28 -15.88
CA VAL A 164 2.34 25.28 -16.95
C VAL A 164 3.82 25.13 -17.23
N ALA A 165 4.39 24.07 -16.69
CA ALA A 165 5.78 23.76 -16.88
C ALA A 165 6.03 23.41 -18.35
N TYR A 166 6.84 24.24 -19.01
CA TYR A 166 7.34 23.97 -20.35
C TYR A 166 7.93 22.53 -20.42
N PRO A 167 7.67 21.71 -21.45
CA PRO A 167 8.00 20.28 -21.45
C PRO A 167 9.44 19.93 -21.10
N LEU A 168 10.40 20.81 -21.42
CA LEU A 168 11.81 20.63 -21.05
C LEU A 168 12.07 20.85 -19.56
N LEU A 169 11.41 21.85 -18.96
CA LEU A 169 11.63 22.27 -17.58
C LEU A 169 11.16 21.22 -16.58
N THR A 170 10.18 20.38 -16.93
CA THR A 170 9.70 19.28 -16.07
C THR A 170 10.77 18.21 -15.82
N LYS A 171 11.67 17.98 -16.78
CA LYS A 171 12.81 17.03 -16.64
C LYS A 171 13.97 17.63 -15.83
N MET A 172 14.01 18.95 -15.66
CA MET A 172 15.14 19.69 -15.07
C MET A 172 14.96 19.97 -13.58
N ARG A 173 16.06 19.95 -12.81
CA ARG A 173 16.10 20.42 -11.41
C ARG A 173 16.10 21.95 -11.34
N SER A 174 15.90 22.51 -10.14
CA SER A 174 15.72 23.96 -9.92
C SER A 174 16.82 24.84 -10.54
N ALA A 175 18.09 24.51 -10.35
CA ALA A 175 19.19 25.31 -10.92
C ALA A 175 19.18 25.28 -12.46
N SER A 176 18.93 24.11 -13.06
CA SER A 176 18.84 23.96 -14.51
C SER A 176 17.60 24.66 -15.09
N ARG A 177 16.47 24.70 -14.37
CA ARG A 177 15.29 25.46 -14.79
C ARG A 177 15.56 26.96 -14.83
N HIS A 178 16.22 27.50 -13.80
CA HIS A 178 16.64 28.91 -13.78
C HIS A 178 17.64 29.22 -14.90
N ALA A 179 18.65 28.36 -15.07
CA ALA A 179 19.64 28.48 -16.16
C ALA A 179 18.98 28.47 -17.55
N MET A 180 18.03 27.57 -17.78
CA MET A 180 17.28 27.49 -19.03
C MET A 180 16.43 28.74 -19.27
N GLY A 181 15.78 29.28 -18.23
CA GLY A 181 15.04 30.53 -18.31
C GLY A 181 15.92 31.71 -18.74
N ASN A 182 17.05 31.92 -18.04
CA ASN A 182 18.03 32.96 -18.38
C ASN A 182 18.57 32.82 -19.81
N LEU A 183 18.86 31.58 -20.23
CA LEU A 183 19.36 31.30 -21.56
C LEU A 183 18.32 31.60 -22.65
N SER A 184 17.05 31.22 -22.43
CA SER A 184 15.94 31.52 -23.33
C SER A 184 15.73 33.03 -23.48
N ASP A 185 15.78 33.80 -22.39
CA ASP A 185 15.66 35.26 -22.41
C ASP A 185 16.80 35.91 -23.20
N ARG A 186 18.03 35.41 -22.99
CA ARG A 186 19.21 35.88 -23.73
C ARG A 186 19.12 35.53 -25.21
N PHE A 187 18.68 34.32 -25.55
CA PHE A 187 18.44 33.91 -26.93
C PHE A 187 17.38 34.79 -27.58
N GLY A 188 16.26 35.08 -26.92
CA GLY A 188 15.22 35.97 -27.46
C GLY A 188 15.74 37.38 -27.78
N THR A 189 16.71 37.89 -27.00
CA THR A 189 17.38 39.16 -27.28
C THR A 189 18.30 39.08 -28.50
N ILE A 190 19.05 37.99 -28.65
CA ILE A 190 19.93 37.74 -29.80
C ILE A 190 19.09 37.57 -31.08
N ALA A 191 18.05 36.76 -31.02
CA ALA A 191 17.19 36.40 -32.16
C ALA A 191 16.55 37.63 -32.82
N LYS A 192 16.15 38.65 -32.04
CA LYS A 192 15.58 39.91 -32.56
C LYS A 192 16.47 40.64 -33.56
N ASN A 193 17.79 40.48 -33.46
CA ASN A 193 18.77 41.16 -34.31
C ASN A 193 19.26 40.29 -35.48
N LEU A 194 18.79 39.06 -35.60
CA LEU A 194 19.18 38.12 -36.65
C LEU A 194 18.11 38.05 -37.74
N ASP A 195 18.51 37.83 -38.98
CA ASP A 195 17.60 37.48 -40.07
C ASP A 195 17.32 35.96 -40.09
N ASN A 196 16.36 35.52 -40.92
CA ASN A 196 15.96 34.12 -40.99
C ASN A 196 17.12 33.18 -41.40
N LYS A 197 18.03 33.67 -42.24
CA LYS A 197 19.20 32.92 -42.69
C LYS A 197 20.22 32.75 -41.56
N ALA A 198 20.49 33.80 -40.79
CA ALA A 198 21.37 33.75 -39.63
C ALA A 198 20.77 32.85 -38.53
N LEU A 199 19.46 32.88 -38.28
CA LEU A 199 18.80 31.96 -37.35
C LEU A 199 18.90 30.49 -37.76
N SER A 200 18.74 30.20 -39.05
CA SER A 200 18.92 28.85 -39.59
C SER A 200 20.37 28.37 -39.46
N THR A 201 21.33 29.29 -39.64
CA THR A 201 22.77 29.02 -39.46
C THR A 201 23.09 28.77 -37.99
N LEU A 202 22.61 29.64 -37.08
CA LEU A 202 22.70 29.51 -35.64
C LEU A 202 22.18 28.15 -35.16
N SER A 203 20.99 27.73 -35.62
CA SER A 203 20.44 26.41 -35.29
C SER A 203 21.39 25.28 -35.70
N SER A 204 21.89 25.32 -36.95
CA SER A 204 22.79 24.28 -37.48
C SER A 204 24.12 24.22 -36.73
N GLU A 205 24.68 25.38 -36.37
CA GLU A 205 25.92 25.47 -35.59
C GLU A 205 25.73 24.98 -34.15
N LEU A 206 24.62 25.34 -33.50
CA LEU A 206 24.29 24.87 -32.15
C LEU A 206 24.10 23.35 -32.13
N VAL A 207 23.52 22.74 -33.16
CA VAL A 207 23.42 21.27 -33.30
C VAL A 207 24.81 20.63 -33.43
N ALA A 208 25.69 21.21 -34.24
CA ALA A 208 27.07 20.72 -34.37
C ALA A 208 27.84 20.81 -33.03
N VAL A 209 27.62 21.89 -32.27
CA VAL A 209 28.22 22.05 -30.94
C VAL A 209 27.61 21.09 -29.92
N ALA A 210 26.29 20.90 -29.91
CA ALA A 210 25.62 19.92 -29.05
C ALA A 210 26.14 18.51 -29.31
N LYS A 211 26.32 18.12 -30.58
CA LYS A 211 26.91 16.84 -30.98
C LYS A 211 28.35 16.69 -30.51
N MET A 212 29.16 17.75 -30.62
CA MET A 212 30.53 17.75 -30.12
C MET A 212 30.56 17.57 -28.59
N LEU A 213 29.71 18.28 -27.86
CA LEU A 213 29.62 18.20 -26.40
C LEU A 213 29.11 16.84 -25.92
N ASP A 214 28.19 16.23 -26.66
CA ASP A 214 27.71 14.87 -26.36
C ASP A 214 28.84 13.83 -26.52
N GLY A 215 29.64 13.93 -27.58
CA GLY A 215 30.80 13.05 -27.81
C GLY A 215 31.96 13.28 -26.82
N GLU A 216 32.26 14.54 -26.51
CA GLU A 216 33.40 14.94 -25.66
C GLU A 216 32.99 15.15 -24.20
N ILE A 217 32.63 14.05 -23.53
CA ILE A 217 32.09 14.04 -22.15
C ILE A 217 32.98 14.80 -21.15
N VAL A 218 34.31 14.75 -21.34
CA VAL A 218 35.28 15.44 -20.46
C VAL A 218 35.16 16.96 -20.58
N VAL A 219 34.99 17.46 -21.80
CA VAL A 219 34.81 18.88 -22.08
C VAL A 219 33.49 19.35 -21.45
N THR A 220 32.41 18.63 -21.71
CA THR A 220 31.08 18.96 -21.17
C THR A 220 31.08 18.97 -19.65
N ARG A 221 31.72 17.99 -19.01
CA ARG A 221 31.88 17.95 -17.56
C ARG A 221 32.63 19.16 -17.01
N TYR A 222 33.63 19.67 -17.72
CA TYR A 222 34.35 20.88 -17.31
C TYR A 222 33.50 22.14 -17.49
N LEU A 223 32.72 22.22 -18.57
CA LEU A 223 31.82 23.34 -18.87
C LEU A 223 30.61 23.41 -17.92
N THR A 224 30.28 22.33 -17.22
CA THR A 224 29.16 22.29 -16.26
C THR A 224 29.61 22.33 -14.80
N VAL A 225 30.90 22.48 -14.51
CA VAL A 225 31.40 22.59 -13.13
C VAL A 225 30.77 23.81 -12.44
N PRO A 226 30.07 23.62 -11.30
CA PRO A 226 29.48 24.73 -10.56
C PRO A 226 30.58 25.63 -9.98
N ALA A 227 30.63 26.88 -10.42
CA ALA A 227 31.54 27.90 -9.93
C ALA A 227 30.83 29.26 -9.82
N GLU A 228 31.34 30.16 -8.98
CA GLU A 228 30.92 31.57 -8.97
C GLU A 228 31.48 32.32 -10.18
N ASP A 229 32.75 32.08 -10.51
CA ASP A 229 33.37 32.63 -11.72
C ASP A 229 33.24 31.64 -12.89
N ALA A 230 32.48 32.04 -13.92
CA ALA A 230 32.35 31.26 -15.15
C ALA A 230 33.43 31.57 -16.20
N ALA A 231 34.28 32.58 -16.00
CA ALA A 231 35.24 33.03 -17.00
C ALA A 231 36.19 31.93 -17.52
N PRO A 232 36.70 30.98 -16.71
CA PRO A 232 37.49 29.87 -17.22
C PRO A 232 36.71 28.96 -18.19
N ARG A 233 35.44 28.68 -17.89
CA ARG A 233 34.56 27.85 -18.73
C ARG A 233 34.23 28.56 -20.04
N VAL A 234 33.95 29.87 -19.96
CA VAL A 234 33.71 30.72 -21.13
C VAL A 234 34.94 30.76 -22.06
N ARG A 235 36.14 31.00 -21.51
CA ARG A 235 37.38 30.98 -22.32
C ARG A 235 37.63 29.63 -22.98
N LEU A 236 37.27 28.53 -22.31
CA LEU A 236 37.40 27.20 -22.89
C LEU A 236 36.48 27.04 -24.10
N ILE A 237 35.18 27.34 -23.98
CA ILE A 237 34.26 27.18 -25.09
C ILE A 237 34.62 28.12 -26.25
N GLU A 238 35.00 29.36 -25.97
CA GLU A 238 35.49 30.31 -26.98
C GLU A 238 36.66 29.72 -27.77
N ARG A 239 37.70 29.23 -27.09
CA ARG A 239 38.87 28.65 -27.75
C ARG A 239 38.53 27.41 -28.60
N LEU A 240 37.50 26.65 -28.23
CA LEU A 240 37.11 25.45 -28.95
C LEU A 240 36.32 25.75 -30.23
N VAL A 241 35.52 26.83 -30.24
CA VAL A 241 34.55 27.09 -31.32
C VAL A 241 34.74 28.41 -32.07
N SER A 242 35.56 29.36 -31.61
CA SER A 242 35.62 30.74 -32.14
C SER A 242 35.90 30.86 -33.64
N GLU A 243 36.61 29.89 -34.24
CA GLU A 243 36.91 29.88 -35.69
C GLU A 243 35.94 29.01 -36.49
N LYS A 244 34.98 28.37 -35.83
CA LYS A 244 34.09 27.34 -36.40
C LYS A 244 32.62 27.75 -36.41
N VAL A 245 32.23 28.76 -35.63
CA VAL A 245 30.85 29.22 -35.49
C VAL A 245 30.77 30.73 -35.60
N GLY A 246 29.60 31.26 -35.97
CA GLY A 246 29.36 32.70 -36.01
C GLY A 246 29.23 33.35 -34.63
N ASP A 247 29.33 34.68 -34.60
CA ASP A 247 29.30 35.49 -33.36
C ASP A 247 28.03 35.25 -32.53
N ALA A 248 26.87 35.12 -33.18
CA ALA A 248 25.61 34.86 -32.51
C ALA A 248 25.60 33.52 -31.77
N THR A 249 26.16 32.49 -32.39
CA THR A 249 26.30 31.16 -31.78
C THR A 249 27.25 31.23 -30.59
N LEU A 250 28.37 31.94 -30.75
CA LEU A 250 29.32 32.14 -29.67
C LEU A 250 28.68 32.86 -28.47
N ASP A 251 27.85 33.87 -28.70
CA ASP A 251 27.15 34.60 -27.64
C ASP A 251 26.12 33.74 -26.90
N VAL A 252 25.38 32.87 -27.61
CA VAL A 252 24.50 31.88 -26.98
C VAL A 252 25.30 30.90 -26.14
N LEU A 253 26.43 30.40 -26.65
CA LEU A 253 27.29 29.45 -25.92
C LEU A 253 27.95 30.08 -24.69
N ARG A 254 28.39 31.34 -24.79
CA ARG A 254 28.88 32.13 -23.64
C ARG A 254 27.82 32.23 -22.56
N ALA A 255 26.58 32.54 -22.93
CA ALA A 255 25.47 32.58 -21.98
C ALA A 255 25.22 31.21 -21.35
N ALA A 256 25.08 30.16 -22.17
CA ALA A 256 24.80 28.81 -21.69
C ALA A 256 25.87 28.27 -20.74
N VAL A 257 27.15 28.50 -21.04
CA VAL A 257 28.28 28.06 -20.21
C VAL A 257 28.45 28.93 -18.94
N SER A 258 27.93 30.16 -18.95
CA SER A 258 27.95 31.02 -17.77
C SER A 258 26.96 30.57 -16.69
N GLU A 259 25.89 29.89 -17.09
CA GLU A 259 24.86 29.40 -16.17
C GLU A 259 25.32 28.20 -15.32
N ARG A 260 24.47 27.87 -14.33
CA ARG A 260 24.65 26.74 -13.40
C ARG A 260 23.70 25.59 -13.76
N TRP A 261 24.26 24.48 -14.22
CA TRP A 261 23.52 23.29 -14.59
C TRP A 261 23.58 22.23 -13.49
N SER A 262 22.46 21.55 -13.24
CA SER A 262 22.34 20.50 -12.22
C SER A 262 22.88 19.15 -12.70
N ALA A 263 22.91 18.92 -14.01
CA ALA A 263 23.51 17.77 -14.64
C ALA A 263 24.29 18.18 -15.90
N ASN A 264 25.26 17.36 -16.29
CA ASN A 264 26.08 17.63 -17.47
C ASN A 264 25.26 17.59 -18.77
N SER A 265 24.27 16.69 -18.83
CA SER A 265 23.33 16.57 -19.95
C SER A 265 22.48 17.82 -20.13
N ASP A 266 22.12 18.52 -19.03
CA ASP A 266 21.21 19.67 -19.07
C ASP A 266 21.77 20.82 -19.94
N LEU A 267 23.10 21.01 -19.98
CA LEU A 267 23.73 22.00 -20.87
C LEU A 267 23.52 21.63 -22.34
N VAL A 268 23.67 20.35 -22.68
CA VAL A 268 23.49 19.85 -24.06
C VAL A 268 22.01 19.92 -24.45
N ASP A 269 21.12 19.53 -23.53
CA ASP A 269 19.66 19.64 -23.67
C ASP A 269 19.23 21.10 -23.92
N ALA A 270 19.83 22.04 -23.19
CA ALA A 270 19.56 23.46 -23.34
C ALA A 270 20.04 24.01 -24.69
N ILE A 271 21.26 23.66 -25.13
CA ILE A 271 21.79 24.08 -26.44
C ILE A 271 20.90 23.53 -27.58
N GLU A 272 20.51 22.26 -27.49
CA GLU A 272 19.57 21.64 -28.44
C GLU A 272 18.19 22.28 -28.39
N HIS A 273 17.72 22.69 -27.22
CA HIS A 273 16.47 23.42 -27.10
C HIS A 273 16.54 24.77 -27.82
N ILE A 274 17.61 25.55 -27.59
CA ILE A 274 17.81 26.84 -28.25
C ILE A 274 17.96 26.67 -29.77
N SER A 275 18.61 25.61 -30.25
CA SER A 275 18.71 25.35 -31.69
C SER A 275 17.34 25.08 -32.33
N ARG A 276 16.46 24.35 -31.64
CA ARG A 276 15.07 24.13 -32.08
C ARG A 276 14.28 25.44 -32.04
N GLN A 277 14.44 26.26 -31.00
CA GLN A 277 13.82 27.59 -30.93
C GLN A 277 14.29 28.51 -32.06
N ALA A 278 15.55 28.45 -32.48
CA ALA A 278 16.02 29.23 -33.62
C ALA A 278 15.31 28.87 -34.93
N LEU A 279 15.02 27.59 -35.18
CA LEU A 279 14.26 27.18 -36.37
C LEU A 279 12.76 27.45 -36.27
N LEU A 280 12.17 27.27 -35.09
CA LEU A 280 10.76 27.62 -34.88
C LEU A 280 10.52 29.13 -35.01
N GLU A 281 11.51 29.96 -34.68
CA GLU A 281 11.48 31.42 -34.91
C GLU A 281 11.47 31.76 -36.40
N VAL A 282 12.20 31.00 -37.21
CA VAL A 282 12.15 31.15 -38.66
C VAL A 282 10.75 30.76 -39.18
N ALA A 283 10.15 29.68 -38.68
CA ALA A 283 8.80 29.27 -39.07
C ALA A 283 7.77 30.35 -38.70
N GLU A 284 7.91 30.98 -37.54
CA GLU A 284 7.05 32.06 -37.05
C GLU A 284 7.14 33.30 -37.93
N ARG A 285 8.35 33.73 -38.26
CA ARG A 285 8.56 34.89 -39.15
C ARG A 285 8.10 34.65 -40.59
N GLU A 286 8.04 33.38 -41.01
CA GLU A 286 7.53 32.99 -42.33
C GLU A 286 6.03 32.67 -42.35
N ASP A 287 5.33 32.78 -41.21
CA ASP A 287 3.92 32.43 -41.06
C ASP A 287 3.62 30.97 -41.44
N LYS A 288 4.53 30.06 -41.06
CA LYS A 288 4.46 28.61 -41.36
C LYS A 288 4.43 27.73 -40.11
N VAL A 289 4.21 28.30 -38.94
CA VAL A 289 4.23 27.56 -37.66
C VAL A 289 3.18 26.46 -37.66
N ASP A 290 1.95 26.79 -38.04
CA ASP A 290 0.85 25.82 -38.09
C ASP A 290 1.18 24.63 -39.02
N GLU A 291 1.74 24.90 -40.19
CA GLU A 291 2.17 23.85 -41.13
C GLU A 291 3.27 22.97 -40.52
N VAL A 292 4.25 23.57 -39.83
CA VAL A 292 5.35 22.84 -39.18
C VAL A 292 4.81 21.98 -38.04
N GLU A 293 3.97 22.55 -37.17
CA GLU A 293 3.33 21.83 -36.06
C GLU A 293 2.53 20.63 -36.54
N ASP A 294 1.66 20.82 -37.53
CA ASP A 294 0.85 19.77 -38.13
C ASP A 294 1.72 18.64 -38.69
N GLN A 295 2.83 18.98 -39.36
CA GLN A 295 3.76 17.99 -39.90
C GLN A 295 4.51 17.22 -38.80
N LEU A 296 4.92 17.90 -37.72
CA LEU A 296 5.56 17.27 -36.57
C LEU A 296 4.60 16.32 -35.85
N PHE A 297 3.35 16.73 -35.61
CA PHE A 297 2.31 15.87 -35.03
C PHE A 297 1.96 14.69 -35.92
N ARG A 298 1.80 14.92 -37.22
CA ARG A 298 1.53 13.85 -38.18
C ARG A 298 2.67 12.83 -38.17
N PHE A 299 3.91 13.28 -38.15
CA PHE A 299 5.05 12.38 -38.09
C PHE A 299 5.14 11.62 -36.76
N SER A 300 4.85 12.28 -35.63
CA SER A 300 4.71 11.60 -34.32
C SER A 300 3.69 10.45 -34.39
N ARG A 301 2.51 10.67 -34.96
CA ARG A 301 1.48 9.61 -35.12
C ARG A 301 1.93 8.49 -36.06
N VAL A 302 2.73 8.81 -37.08
CA VAL A 302 3.30 7.79 -37.98
C VAL A 302 4.28 6.90 -37.22
N LEU A 303 5.13 7.46 -36.35
CA LEU A 303 6.05 6.66 -35.54
C LEU A 303 5.28 5.78 -34.55
N ASP A 304 4.25 6.32 -33.87
CA ASP A 304 3.39 5.55 -32.97
C ASP A 304 2.71 4.37 -33.70
N ALA A 305 2.26 4.59 -34.95
CA ALA A 305 1.60 3.57 -35.76
C ALA A 305 2.58 2.59 -36.45
N GLN A 306 3.88 2.91 -36.51
CA GLN A 306 4.90 2.12 -37.21
C GLN A 306 6.11 1.85 -36.30
N PRO A 307 6.00 0.92 -35.33
CA PRO A 307 7.07 0.65 -34.35
C PRO A 307 8.40 0.26 -34.99
N ARG A 308 8.37 -0.44 -36.14
CA ARG A 308 9.58 -0.81 -36.88
C ARG A 308 10.35 0.41 -37.39
N LEU A 309 9.65 1.44 -37.85
CA LEU A 309 10.28 2.69 -38.29
C LEU A 309 10.88 3.43 -37.09
N ALA A 310 10.15 3.50 -35.97
CA ALA A 310 10.64 4.11 -34.74
C ALA A 310 11.93 3.45 -34.24
N ILE A 311 12.01 2.11 -34.25
CA ILE A 311 13.21 1.35 -33.88
C ILE A 311 14.38 1.68 -34.80
N LEU A 312 14.18 1.69 -36.13
CA LEU A 312 15.25 1.97 -37.09
C LEU A 312 15.78 3.40 -36.98
N LEU A 313 14.91 4.38 -36.68
CA LEU A 313 15.32 5.76 -36.44
C LEU A 313 15.97 5.95 -35.08
N GLY A 314 15.63 5.12 -34.09
CA GLY A 314 16.20 5.11 -32.74
C GLY A 314 17.49 4.32 -32.59
N ASP A 315 17.93 3.58 -33.61
CA ASP A 315 19.12 2.74 -33.53
C ASP A 315 20.42 3.57 -33.49
N PHE A 316 20.88 3.86 -32.29
CA PHE A 316 22.12 4.59 -32.04
C PHE A 316 23.38 3.81 -32.43
N GLY A 317 23.29 2.50 -32.71
CA GLY A 317 24.40 1.70 -33.25
C GLY A 317 24.69 1.99 -34.74
N THR A 318 23.70 2.51 -35.47
CA THR A 318 23.85 2.90 -36.87
C THR A 318 24.29 4.37 -36.99
N PRO A 319 25.17 4.75 -37.94
CA PRO A 319 25.54 6.15 -38.16
C PRO A 319 24.33 7.06 -38.42
N ALA A 320 24.33 8.27 -37.84
CA ALA A 320 23.22 9.21 -37.93
C ALA A 320 22.83 9.57 -39.37
N GLU A 321 23.80 9.64 -40.29
CA GLU A 321 23.55 9.92 -41.71
C GLU A 321 22.60 8.90 -42.36
N GLY A 322 22.74 7.60 -42.01
CA GLY A 322 21.86 6.56 -42.50
C GLY A 322 20.41 6.73 -42.00
N ARG A 323 20.27 7.12 -40.73
CA ARG A 323 18.95 7.37 -40.10
C ARG A 323 18.27 8.62 -40.67
N ILE A 324 19.02 9.70 -40.87
CA ILE A 324 18.53 10.92 -41.52
C ILE A 324 18.16 10.64 -42.98
N GLY A 325 18.93 9.79 -43.68
CA GLY A 325 18.60 9.33 -45.02
C GLY A 325 17.28 8.53 -45.07
N LEU A 326 17.04 7.66 -44.08
CA LEU A 326 15.77 6.94 -43.93
C LEU A 326 14.60 7.91 -43.67
N LEU A 327 14.77 8.84 -42.72
CA LEU A 327 13.79 9.88 -42.41
C LEU A 327 13.38 10.65 -43.68
N ARG A 328 14.36 11.11 -44.47
CA ARG A 328 14.12 11.84 -45.71
C ARG A 328 13.33 11.01 -46.72
N LYS A 329 13.67 9.73 -46.90
CA LYS A 329 12.95 8.83 -47.82
C LYS A 329 11.50 8.62 -47.38
N VAL A 330 11.26 8.44 -46.08
CA VAL A 330 9.90 8.27 -45.54
C VAL A 330 9.07 9.52 -45.76
N LEU A 331 9.62 10.69 -45.43
CA LEU A 331 8.92 11.97 -45.58
C LEU A 331 8.66 12.32 -47.06
N GLN A 332 9.58 11.99 -47.97
CA GLN A 332 9.39 12.18 -49.42
C GLN A 332 8.30 11.27 -50.01
N ASN A 333 8.14 10.06 -49.46
CA ASN A 333 7.12 9.12 -49.89
C ASN A 333 5.74 9.40 -49.27
N ALA A 334 5.68 10.25 -48.25
CA ALA A 334 4.42 10.67 -47.64
C ALA A 334 3.67 11.62 -48.59
N SER A 335 2.36 11.42 -48.76
CA SER A 335 1.52 12.30 -49.56
C SER A 335 1.51 13.71 -48.97
N GLY A 336 2.26 14.62 -49.59
CA GLY A 336 2.34 16.03 -49.21
C GLY A 336 3.72 16.64 -49.48
N ARG A 337 3.78 17.97 -49.65
CA ARG A 337 5.04 18.70 -49.67
C ARG A 337 5.52 18.85 -48.23
N VAL A 338 6.74 18.38 -47.94
CA VAL A 338 7.33 18.50 -46.61
C VAL A 338 7.93 19.89 -46.47
N ASN A 339 7.59 20.57 -45.37
CA ASN A 339 8.16 21.88 -45.04
C ASN A 339 9.65 21.70 -44.70
N PRO A 340 10.56 22.50 -45.29
CA PRO A 340 11.99 22.40 -45.03
C PRO A 340 12.37 22.55 -43.55
N ILE A 341 11.61 23.36 -42.79
CA ILE A 341 11.85 23.60 -41.36
C ILE A 341 11.46 22.36 -40.54
N ALA A 342 10.31 21.74 -40.84
CA ALA A 342 9.90 20.49 -40.20
C ALA A 342 10.91 19.37 -40.48
N LEU A 343 11.39 19.25 -41.72
CA LEU A 343 12.45 18.30 -42.08
C LEU A 343 13.75 18.57 -41.33
N ALA A 344 14.15 19.84 -41.19
CA ALA A 344 15.34 20.22 -40.44
C ALA A 344 15.22 19.85 -38.96
N LEU A 345 14.12 20.23 -38.30
CA LEU A 345 13.87 19.91 -36.89
C LEU A 345 13.85 18.39 -36.63
N LEU A 346 13.20 17.60 -37.50
CA LEU A 346 13.19 16.15 -37.40
C LEU A 346 14.58 15.55 -37.64
N SER A 347 15.33 16.07 -38.61
CA SER A 347 16.69 15.58 -38.90
C SER A 347 17.64 15.86 -37.74
N GLN A 348 17.60 17.07 -37.16
CA GLN A 348 18.37 17.46 -35.99
C GLN A 348 18.02 16.59 -34.78
N THR A 349 16.73 16.31 -34.57
CA THR A 349 16.27 15.47 -33.46
C THR A 349 16.77 14.02 -33.61
N VAL A 350 16.71 13.45 -34.82
CA VAL A 350 17.23 12.09 -35.09
C VAL A 350 18.77 12.02 -34.99
N GLU A 351 19.45 13.13 -35.30
CA GLU A 351 20.90 13.24 -35.12
C GLU A 351 21.30 13.25 -33.64
N LEU A 352 20.53 13.97 -32.80
CA LEU A 352 20.82 14.21 -31.39
C LEU A 352 19.99 13.34 -30.42
N LEU A 353 19.57 12.14 -30.83
CA LEU A 353 18.72 11.28 -29.98
C LEU A 353 19.35 10.87 -28.65
N ARG A 354 20.68 10.79 -28.54
CA ARG A 354 21.41 10.41 -27.30
C ARG A 354 20.86 9.17 -26.58
N GLY A 355 20.35 8.19 -27.33
CA GLY A 355 19.75 6.96 -26.80
C GLY A 355 18.28 7.07 -26.40
N GLU A 356 17.63 8.23 -26.56
CA GLU A 356 16.18 8.38 -26.42
C GLU A 356 15.46 7.70 -27.61
N PRO A 357 14.34 6.99 -27.38
CA PRO A 357 13.53 6.44 -28.47
C PRO A 357 13.04 7.55 -29.41
N ALA A 358 13.14 7.30 -30.72
CA ALA A 358 12.78 8.31 -31.73
C ALA A 358 11.32 8.77 -31.61
N GLU A 359 10.39 7.88 -31.26
CA GLU A 359 8.98 8.22 -31.04
C GLU A 359 8.80 9.23 -29.90
N VAL A 360 9.54 9.05 -28.79
CA VAL A 360 9.47 9.92 -27.62
C VAL A 360 10.05 11.29 -27.95
N ALA A 361 11.23 11.33 -28.59
CA ALA A 361 11.91 12.56 -28.96
C ALA A 361 11.10 13.40 -29.97
N VAL A 362 10.49 12.76 -30.98
CA VAL A 362 9.63 13.46 -31.96
C VAL A 362 8.34 13.95 -31.33
N LYS A 363 7.70 13.15 -30.46
CA LYS A 363 6.51 13.58 -29.71
C LYS A 363 6.83 14.75 -28.79
N PHE A 364 8.01 14.74 -28.17
CA PHE A 364 8.51 15.87 -27.37
C PHE A 364 8.71 17.12 -28.23
N LEU A 365 9.32 17.00 -29.40
CA LEU A 365 9.49 18.10 -30.35
C LEU A 365 8.13 18.71 -30.77
N ALA A 366 7.12 17.89 -31.07
CA ALA A 366 5.78 18.38 -31.39
C ALA A 366 5.17 19.18 -30.21
N LYS A 367 5.34 18.70 -28.97
CA LYS A 367 4.91 19.45 -27.77
C LYS A 367 5.67 20.78 -27.59
N VAL A 368 6.97 20.80 -27.89
CA VAL A 368 7.81 22.01 -27.82
C VAL A 368 7.36 23.07 -28.83
N ALA A 369 6.99 22.64 -30.04
CA ALA A 369 6.47 23.55 -31.07
C ALA A 369 5.17 24.22 -30.60
N VAL A 370 4.20 23.44 -30.10
CA VAL A 370 2.94 23.97 -29.56
C VAL A 370 3.17 24.91 -28.37
N ALA A 371 3.99 24.49 -27.40
CA ALA A 371 4.23 25.27 -26.20
C ALA A 371 4.87 26.64 -26.50
N ARG A 372 5.57 26.76 -27.64
CA ARG A 372 6.19 28.02 -28.07
C ARG A 372 5.16 29.06 -28.51
N ARG A 373 4.02 28.65 -29.09
CA ARG A 373 2.92 29.56 -29.44
C ARG A 373 2.35 30.29 -28.22
N GLY A 374 2.77 29.89 -27.01
CA GLY A 374 2.18 30.32 -25.75
C GLY A 374 0.76 29.76 -25.57
N GLU A 375 0.32 28.87 -26.46
CA GLU A 375 -1.00 28.27 -26.44
C GLU A 375 -0.97 26.94 -25.70
N ILE A 376 -1.68 26.89 -24.59
CA ILE A 376 -1.92 25.66 -23.84
C ILE A 376 -3.08 24.94 -24.51
N VAL A 377 -2.88 23.67 -24.88
CA VAL A 377 -3.98 22.82 -25.34
C VAL A 377 -4.66 22.21 -24.12
N ALA A 378 -5.89 22.62 -23.85
CA ALA A 378 -6.73 22.01 -22.82
C ALA A 378 -7.67 20.98 -23.46
N GLN A 379 -7.53 19.73 -23.04
CA GLN A 379 -8.45 18.66 -23.44
C GLN A 379 -9.68 18.73 -22.54
N VAL A 380 -10.84 18.98 -23.15
CA VAL A 380 -12.09 19.17 -22.42
C VAL A 380 -13.06 18.09 -22.84
N SER A 381 -13.48 17.27 -21.87
CA SER A 381 -14.54 16.28 -22.08
C SER A 381 -15.84 16.73 -21.44
N ALA A 382 -16.91 16.70 -22.23
CA ALA A 382 -18.25 17.13 -21.81
C ALA A 382 -19.30 16.10 -22.26
N ALA A 383 -20.42 16.04 -21.54
CA ALA A 383 -21.52 15.11 -21.88
C ALA A 383 -22.27 15.49 -23.17
N ALA A 384 -22.15 16.75 -23.62
CA ALA A 384 -22.71 17.26 -24.86
C ALA A 384 -21.80 18.38 -25.41
N GLU A 385 -22.10 18.84 -26.63
CA GLU A 385 -21.44 20.00 -27.22
C GLU A 385 -21.72 21.26 -26.40
N LEU A 386 -20.70 22.09 -26.21
CA LEU A 386 -20.79 23.35 -25.47
C LEU A 386 -21.36 24.45 -26.38
N SER A 387 -22.09 25.41 -25.79
CA SER A 387 -22.46 26.63 -26.51
C SER A 387 -21.23 27.50 -26.78
N ASP A 388 -21.33 28.39 -27.77
CA ASP A 388 -20.26 29.34 -28.10
C ASP A 388 -19.91 30.26 -26.91
N ASP A 389 -20.90 30.64 -26.12
CA ASP A 389 -20.72 31.43 -24.89
C ASP A 389 -19.93 30.64 -23.83
N GLN A 390 -20.30 29.37 -23.59
CA GLN A 390 -19.59 28.50 -22.66
C GLN A 390 -18.15 28.24 -23.09
N ARG A 391 -17.93 28.04 -24.40
CA ARG A 391 -16.61 27.84 -24.99
C ARG A 391 -15.73 29.08 -24.78
N THR A 392 -16.26 30.26 -25.08
CA THR A 392 -15.54 31.53 -24.94
C THR A 392 -15.20 31.78 -23.47
N ARG A 393 -16.17 31.60 -22.58
CA ARG A 393 -15.97 31.73 -21.14
C ARG A 393 -14.91 30.76 -20.61
N LEU A 394 -14.95 29.50 -21.02
CA LEU A 394 -13.96 28.50 -20.61
C LEU A 394 -12.54 28.88 -21.06
N ILE A 395 -12.38 29.39 -22.30
CA ILE A 395 -11.09 29.89 -22.80
C ILE A 395 -10.59 31.03 -21.92
N GLU A 396 -11.43 32.03 -21.62
CA GLU A 396 -11.03 33.17 -20.80
C GLU A 396 -10.62 32.76 -19.39
N VAL A 397 -11.37 31.84 -18.78
CA VAL A 397 -11.11 31.36 -17.42
C VAL A 397 -9.83 30.55 -17.36
N LEU A 398 -9.63 29.59 -18.27
CA LEU A 398 -8.39 28.81 -18.32
C LEU A 398 -7.19 29.69 -18.67
N SER A 399 -7.35 30.66 -19.58
CA SER A 399 -6.27 31.58 -19.93
C SER A 399 -5.84 32.44 -18.73
N ARG A 400 -6.78 32.80 -17.85
CA ARG A 400 -6.50 33.50 -16.59
C ARG A 400 -5.81 32.59 -15.56
N ILE A 401 -6.29 31.36 -15.40
CA ILE A 401 -5.72 30.38 -14.45
C ILE A 401 -4.27 30.03 -14.80
N TYR A 402 -3.99 29.82 -16.07
CA TYR A 402 -2.67 29.39 -16.53
C TYR A 402 -1.79 30.53 -17.05
N ASN A 403 -2.28 31.77 -17.04
CA ASN A 403 -1.59 32.98 -17.52
C ASN A 403 -0.99 32.86 -18.94
N HIS A 404 -1.68 32.14 -19.81
CA HIS A 404 -1.27 31.86 -21.19
C HIS A 404 -2.54 31.69 -22.05
N PRO A 405 -2.53 32.06 -23.33
CA PRO A 405 -3.60 31.69 -24.27
C PRO A 405 -3.92 30.18 -24.21
N VAL A 406 -5.20 29.81 -24.23
CA VAL A 406 -5.63 28.39 -24.19
C VAL A 406 -6.44 28.04 -25.42
N THR A 407 -6.08 26.95 -26.09
CA THR A 407 -6.84 26.34 -27.19
C THR A 407 -7.56 25.09 -26.68
N LEU A 408 -8.88 25.01 -26.93
CA LEU A 408 -9.72 23.92 -26.45
C LEU A 408 -9.80 22.77 -27.46
N GLN A 409 -9.45 21.56 -27.02
CA GLN A 409 -9.77 20.33 -27.74
C GLN A 409 -10.96 19.65 -27.07
N LEU A 410 -12.15 19.79 -27.68
CA LEU A 410 -13.40 19.26 -27.13
C LEU A 410 -13.64 17.82 -27.57
N GLN A 411 -14.01 16.98 -26.61
CA GLN A 411 -14.43 15.60 -26.84
C GLN A 411 -15.77 15.33 -26.14
N THR A 412 -16.76 14.86 -26.89
CA THR A 412 -18.07 14.51 -26.31
C THR A 412 -18.01 13.10 -25.72
N ASN A 413 -18.27 12.97 -24.41
CA ASN A 413 -18.40 11.69 -23.72
C ASN A 413 -19.71 11.63 -22.90
N PRO A 414 -20.75 10.93 -23.40
CA PRO A 414 -22.03 10.80 -22.73
C PRO A 414 -21.97 10.16 -21.34
N GLU A 415 -20.92 9.40 -21.02
CA GLU A 415 -20.76 8.71 -19.73
C GLU A 415 -20.55 9.67 -18.55
N LEU A 416 -20.12 10.91 -18.81
CA LEU A 416 -19.85 11.91 -17.78
C LEU A 416 -21.13 12.44 -17.10
N LEU A 417 -22.30 12.19 -17.71
CA LEU A 417 -23.66 12.64 -17.31
C LEU A 417 -23.86 14.18 -17.36
N GLY A 418 -22.88 14.95 -16.89
CA GLY A 418 -22.86 16.41 -16.91
C GLY A 418 -21.61 16.99 -16.23
N GLY A 419 -21.44 18.31 -16.32
CA GLY A 419 -20.22 18.99 -15.89
C GLY A 419 -19.10 18.92 -16.93
N LEU A 420 -17.87 19.15 -16.50
CA LEU A 420 -16.69 19.20 -17.36
C LEU A 420 -15.53 18.41 -16.74
N LEU A 421 -14.80 17.69 -17.57
CA LEU A 421 -13.48 17.15 -17.23
C LEU A 421 -12.45 17.91 -18.08
N ILE A 422 -11.51 18.59 -17.41
CA ILE A 422 -10.48 19.39 -18.08
C ILE A 422 -9.12 18.78 -17.76
N ALA A 423 -8.37 18.42 -18.79
CA ALA A 423 -6.99 17.97 -18.65
C ALA A 423 -6.05 18.95 -19.34
N VAL A 424 -5.08 19.48 -18.59
CA VAL A 424 -4.05 20.41 -19.06
C VAL A 424 -2.69 19.86 -18.62
N ALA A 425 -1.88 19.42 -19.59
CA ALA A 425 -0.60 18.77 -19.31
C ALA A 425 -0.73 17.59 -18.32
N ASP A 426 -0.26 17.75 -17.08
CA ASP A 426 -0.31 16.74 -16.01
C ASP A 426 -1.39 17.04 -14.97
N GLU A 427 -2.15 18.13 -15.13
CA GLU A 427 -3.21 18.56 -14.22
C GLU A 427 -4.59 18.15 -14.77
N VAL A 428 -5.42 17.59 -13.91
CA VAL A 428 -6.79 17.20 -14.23
C VAL A 428 -7.74 17.87 -13.25
N ILE A 429 -8.65 18.68 -13.79
CA ILE A 429 -9.73 19.30 -13.05
C ILE A 429 -11.01 18.55 -13.41
N ASP A 430 -11.48 17.70 -12.49
CA ASP A 430 -12.68 16.90 -12.68
C ASP A 430 -13.87 17.53 -11.95
N GLY A 431 -14.77 18.11 -12.74
CA GLY A 431 -16.04 18.68 -12.31
C GLY A 431 -17.25 17.81 -12.64
N THR A 432 -17.05 16.56 -13.04
CA THR A 432 -18.12 15.74 -13.61
C THR A 432 -19.06 15.19 -12.55
N LEU A 433 -20.33 15.03 -12.91
CA LEU A 433 -21.31 14.40 -12.02
C LEU A 433 -20.97 12.93 -11.76
N SER A 434 -20.42 12.24 -12.76
CA SER A 434 -19.94 10.87 -12.61
C SER A 434 -18.86 10.73 -11.51
N ALA A 435 -17.89 11.64 -11.46
CA ALA A 435 -16.86 11.66 -10.42
C ALA A 435 -17.43 12.02 -9.04
N ARG A 436 -18.38 12.96 -8.97
CA ARG A 436 -19.08 13.29 -7.71
C ARG A 436 -19.90 12.11 -7.17
N LEU A 437 -20.55 11.34 -8.03
CA LEU A 437 -21.27 10.11 -7.66
C LEU A 437 -20.31 9.02 -7.18
N ALA A 438 -19.18 8.83 -7.89
CA ALA A 438 -18.14 7.90 -7.46
C ALA A 438 -17.55 8.28 -6.09
N ALA A 439 -17.31 9.59 -5.86
CA ALA A 439 -16.86 10.10 -4.57
C ALA A 439 -17.90 9.89 -3.46
N ALA A 440 -19.19 10.10 -3.74
CA ALA A 440 -20.27 9.84 -2.80
C ALA A 440 -20.36 8.34 -2.45
N HIS A 441 -20.17 7.45 -3.43
CA HIS A 441 -20.13 6.01 -3.21
C HIS A 441 -18.93 5.58 -2.36
N ALA A 442 -17.76 6.19 -2.56
CA ALA A 442 -16.55 5.90 -1.79
C ALA A 442 -16.58 6.44 -0.36
N GLN A 443 -17.38 7.47 -0.07
CA GLN A 443 -17.54 8.05 1.27
C GLN A 443 -18.60 7.34 2.13
N LEU A 444 -19.23 6.27 1.62
CA LEU A 444 -20.16 5.48 2.41
C LEU A 444 -19.41 4.87 3.62
N PRO A 445 -19.96 5.00 4.84
CA PRO A 445 -19.29 4.53 6.05
C PRO A 445 -19.20 3.01 6.07
N ASP A 446 -18.01 2.49 6.38
CA ASP A 446 -17.72 1.06 6.60
C ASP A 446 -18.62 0.38 7.63
#